data_AF-A0A3E2HCZ6-F1
#
_entry.id   AF-A0A3E2HCZ6-F1
#
_cell.length_a   1.000
_cell.length_b   1.000
_cell.length_c   1.000
_cell.angle_alpha   90.00
_cell.angle_beta   90.00
_cell.angle_gamma   90.00
#
_symmetry.space_group_name_H-M   'P 1'
#
loop_
_entity.id
_entity.type
_entity.pdbx_description
1 polymer ?
#
loop_
_entity_poly.entity_id
_entity_poly.type
_entity_poly.pdbx_seq_one_letter_code
_entity_poly.pdbx_strand_id
1 'polypeptide(L)'
;MDGASQGLHGRARATYRTGTLARCIEMLRFAFHPKRHSTSTLNLSLNRIPSDIKMSTATPTKLRSLYRAFLRELPPRPLPERSRTPLQKRIRESIESTTTRSSIVEAEQYLRYVKAQRMYATLVERYNPGMDMEEEERVRLTARRVGMTLPKEFLTEKKEE
;
A
#
# COMPACT_ATOMS: atom_id res chain seq x y z
N MET A 1 -47.04 -7.60 -45.52
CA MET A 1 -47.11 -6.14 -45.60
C MET A 1 -46.92 -5.64 -44.18
N ASP A 2 -45.66 -5.50 -43.78
CA ASP A 2 -44.91 -4.24 -43.78
C ASP A 2 -45.11 -3.58 -42.40
N GLY A 3 -44.10 -3.23 -41.61
CA GLY A 3 -42.69 -3.15 -41.93
C GLY A 3 -41.82 -3.09 -40.68
N ALA A 4 -40.54 -3.32 -40.93
CA ALA A 4 -39.44 -3.15 -40.00
C ALA A 4 -39.30 -1.68 -39.59
N SER A 5 -39.32 -1.40 -38.29
CA SER A 5 -38.85 -0.11 -37.76
C SER A 5 -37.47 -0.28 -37.14
N GLN A 6 -36.51 0.35 -37.81
CA GLN A 6 -35.14 0.55 -37.37
C GLN A 6 -35.14 1.59 -36.25
N GLY A 7 -34.46 1.29 -35.15
CA GLY A 7 -34.28 2.19 -34.01
C GLY A 7 -32.84 2.17 -33.54
N LEU A 8 -31.98 2.90 -34.24
CA LEU A 8 -30.60 3.19 -33.87
C LEU A 8 -30.60 4.09 -32.63
N HIS A 9 -30.21 3.59 -31.45
CA HIS A 9 -29.84 4.45 -30.32
C HIS A 9 -28.42 4.15 -29.85
N GLY A 10 -27.61 5.22 -29.88
CA GLY A 10 -26.17 5.22 -29.92
C GLY A 10 -25.50 4.62 -28.69
N ARG A 11 -24.57 3.70 -28.93
CA ARG A 11 -23.47 3.39 -28.02
C ARG A 11 -22.55 4.61 -27.92
N ALA A 12 -22.70 5.40 -26.86
CA ALA A 12 -21.73 6.42 -26.49
C ALA A 12 -20.42 5.74 -26.05
N ARG A 13 -19.51 5.53 -27.00
CA ARG A 13 -18.12 5.20 -26.75
C ARG A 13 -17.42 6.45 -26.24
N ALA A 14 -17.16 6.51 -24.94
CA ALA A 14 -16.29 7.51 -24.34
C ALA A 14 -14.85 7.30 -24.81
N THR A 15 -14.47 7.98 -25.89
CA THR A 15 -13.09 8.13 -26.34
C THR A 15 -12.44 9.29 -25.58
N TYR A 16 -11.99 9.02 -24.35
CA TYR A 16 -11.10 9.95 -23.67
C TYR A 16 -9.68 9.78 -24.20
N ARG A 17 -9.27 10.82 -24.94
CA ARG A 17 -7.96 11.10 -25.53
C ARG A 17 -6.79 10.62 -24.66
N THR A 18 -6.06 9.65 -25.17
CA THR A 18 -4.67 9.36 -24.78
C THR A 18 -3.77 10.49 -25.31
N GLY A 19 -3.55 11.51 -24.49
CA GLY A 19 -2.83 12.69 -24.97
C GLY A 19 -2.16 13.49 -23.89
N THR A 20 -1.41 12.87 -22.97
CA THR A 20 -0.34 13.55 -22.18
C THR A 20 0.54 12.66 -21.29
N LEU A 21 0.57 11.33 -21.44
CA LEU A 21 1.49 10.49 -20.63
C LEU A 21 2.82 10.16 -21.33
N ALA A 22 2.99 10.54 -22.60
CA ALA A 22 4.21 10.26 -23.37
C ALA A 22 5.37 11.25 -23.12
N ARG A 23 5.23 12.22 -22.21
CA ARG A 23 6.29 13.20 -21.90
C ARG A 23 6.86 13.12 -20.47
N CYS A 24 6.27 12.32 -19.58
CA CYS A 24 6.83 12.13 -18.23
C CYS A 24 7.86 10.99 -18.15
N ILE A 25 7.95 10.11 -19.15
CA ILE A 25 8.93 9.01 -19.16
C ILE A 25 10.31 9.48 -19.67
N GLU A 26 10.42 10.61 -20.37
CA GLU A 26 11.71 11.15 -20.83
C GLU A 26 12.43 12.06 -19.82
N MET A 27 11.76 12.58 -18.80
CA MET A 27 12.39 13.51 -17.82
C MET A 27 13.15 12.82 -16.68
N LEU A 28 13.12 11.49 -16.59
CA LEU A 28 13.87 10.71 -15.59
C LEU A 28 15.09 9.96 -16.15
N ARG A 29 15.58 10.35 -17.33
CA ARG A 29 16.80 9.79 -17.95
C ARG A 29 18.04 10.69 -17.88
N PHE A 30 17.97 11.85 -17.21
CA PHE A 30 19.02 12.89 -17.29
C PHE A 30 19.87 13.10 -16.02
N ALA A 31 19.96 12.11 -15.13
CA ALA A 31 20.78 12.24 -13.92
C ALA A 31 21.51 10.95 -13.55
N PHE A 32 22.25 10.34 -14.48
CA PHE A 32 23.39 9.51 -14.10
C PHE A 32 24.35 9.38 -15.28
N HIS A 33 25.34 10.26 -15.33
CA HIS A 33 26.49 10.13 -16.23
C HIS A 33 27.48 9.13 -15.61
N PRO A 34 27.69 7.93 -16.19
CA PRO A 34 28.76 7.05 -15.75
C PRO A 34 30.07 7.54 -16.37
N LYS A 35 30.94 8.15 -15.55
CA LYS A 35 32.29 8.52 -15.95
C LYS A 35 33.12 7.25 -16.10
N ARG A 36 33.30 6.80 -17.35
CA ARG A 36 34.22 5.70 -17.72
C ARG A 36 35.65 6.15 -17.44
N HIS A 37 36.36 5.40 -16.60
CA HIS A 37 37.81 5.48 -16.52
C HIS A 37 38.42 4.13 -16.91
N SER A 38 39.18 4.21 -17.99
CA SER A 38 40.40 3.49 -18.37
C SER A 38 40.59 2.04 -17.90
N THR A 39 40.76 1.17 -18.90
CA THR A 39 41.30 -0.18 -18.84
C THR A 39 42.68 -0.23 -18.19
N SER A 40 42.86 -1.11 -17.21
CA SER A 40 44.17 -1.60 -16.78
C SER A 40 44.08 -3.10 -16.61
N THR A 41 44.52 -3.82 -17.65
CA THR A 41 44.79 -5.26 -17.63
C THR A 41 46.02 -5.54 -16.77
N LEU A 42 45.84 -6.19 -15.64
CA LEU A 42 46.91 -6.96 -15.00
C LEU A 42 46.38 -8.36 -14.67
N ASN A 43 46.98 -9.33 -15.35
CA ASN A 43 46.87 -10.75 -15.06
C ASN A 43 47.25 -11.01 -13.61
N LEU A 44 46.32 -11.53 -12.82
CA LEU A 44 46.65 -12.26 -11.60
C LEU A 44 46.00 -13.64 -11.64
N SER A 45 46.86 -14.63 -11.91
CA SER A 45 46.89 -15.97 -11.34
C SER A 45 45.54 -16.59 -10.94
N LEU A 46 45.15 -17.63 -11.67
CA LEU A 46 44.45 -18.77 -11.06
C LEU A 46 45.21 -19.14 -9.79
N ASN A 47 44.59 -18.96 -8.63
CA ASN A 47 44.73 -19.83 -7.47
C ASN A 47 43.88 -19.32 -6.31
N ARG A 48 43.21 -20.27 -5.66
CA ARG A 48 42.46 -20.18 -4.41
C ARG A 48 40.98 -19.83 -4.59
N ILE A 49 40.20 -20.86 -4.91
CA ILE A 49 38.78 -20.95 -4.55
C ILE A 49 38.75 -21.37 -3.06
N PRO A 50 38.49 -20.48 -2.08
CA PRO A 50 37.98 -20.94 -0.80
C PRO A 50 36.55 -21.43 -1.03
N SER A 51 36.30 -22.71 -0.77
CA SER A 51 35.00 -23.39 -0.84
C SER A 51 33.99 -22.91 0.21
N ASP A 52 34.25 -21.80 0.91
CA ASP A 52 33.32 -21.19 1.86
C ASP A 52 32.64 -19.97 1.23
N ILE A 53 31.74 -20.23 0.29
CA ILE A 53 30.65 -19.28 0.04
C ILE A 53 29.76 -19.36 1.28
N LYS A 54 30.14 -18.65 2.34
CA LYS A 54 29.20 -18.20 3.36
C LYS A 54 28.19 -17.35 2.60
N MET A 55 27.11 -17.99 2.12
CA MET A 55 25.89 -17.26 1.78
C MET A 55 25.69 -16.30 2.93
N SER A 56 25.62 -15.01 2.64
CA SER A 56 25.52 -14.03 3.68
C SER A 56 24.17 -14.23 4.37
N THR A 57 24.19 -14.98 5.47
CA THR A 57 23.00 -15.35 6.20
C THR A 57 22.59 -14.22 7.12
N ALA A 58 21.30 -14.17 7.43
CA ALA A 58 20.77 -13.24 8.40
C ALA A 58 21.44 -13.44 9.77
N THR A 59 21.78 -12.35 10.47
CA THR A 59 22.16 -12.48 11.88
C THR A 59 20.90 -12.81 12.72
N PRO A 60 20.96 -13.76 13.66
CA PRO A 60 19.79 -14.17 14.45
C PRO A 60 19.21 -13.01 15.27
N THR A 61 20.04 -12.07 15.70
CA THR A 61 19.61 -10.83 16.39
C THR A 61 18.74 -9.97 15.49
N LYS A 62 19.08 -9.85 14.19
CA LYS A 62 18.30 -9.09 13.22
C LYS A 62 16.93 -9.72 13.00
N LEU A 63 16.85 -11.03 12.79
CA LEU A 63 15.58 -11.75 12.63
C LEU A 63 14.67 -11.58 13.86
N ARG A 64 15.22 -11.70 15.07
CA ARG A 64 14.48 -11.46 16.33
C ARG A 64 13.96 -10.04 16.43
N SER A 65 14.75 -9.05 16.03
CA SER A 65 14.34 -7.65 16.03
C SER A 65 13.19 -7.38 15.04
N LEU A 66 13.24 -7.99 13.85
CA LEU A 66 12.18 -7.91 12.84
C LEU A 66 10.90 -8.56 13.32
N TYR A 67 10.99 -9.78 13.85
CA TYR A 67 9.84 -10.48 14.44
C TYR A 67 9.16 -9.63 15.51
N ARG A 68 9.93 -9.05 16.44
CA ARG A 68 9.38 -8.18 17.49
C ARG A 68 8.77 -6.90 16.93
N ALA A 69 9.34 -6.33 15.88
CA ALA A 69 8.76 -5.17 15.22
C ALA A 69 7.39 -5.51 14.61
N PHE A 70 7.27 -6.63 13.89
CA PHE A 70 5.97 -7.10 13.38
C PHE A 70 4.94 -7.31 14.48
N LEU A 71 5.34 -7.89 15.62
CA LEU A 71 4.41 -8.11 16.72
C LEU A 71 3.90 -6.81 17.36
N ARG A 72 4.68 -5.71 17.32
CA ARG A 72 4.23 -4.39 17.78
C ARG A 72 3.27 -3.73 16.79
N GLU A 73 3.39 -4.07 15.51
CA GLU A 73 2.50 -3.59 14.47
C GLU A 73 1.12 -4.30 14.44
N LEU A 74 0.94 -5.35 15.23
CA LEU A 74 -0.36 -5.99 15.40
C LEU A 74 -1.20 -5.25 16.45
N PRO A 75 -2.54 -5.17 16.29
CA PRO A 75 -3.41 -4.59 17.30
C PRO A 75 -3.21 -5.28 18.67
N PRO A 76 -3.11 -4.51 19.78
CA PRO A 76 -3.05 -5.09 21.11
C PRO A 76 -4.33 -5.86 21.39
N ARG A 77 -4.21 -7.03 22.03
CA ARG A 77 -5.34 -7.89 22.34
C ARG A 77 -5.71 -7.80 23.83
N PRO A 78 -7.00 -7.79 24.17
CA PRO A 78 -7.43 -7.94 25.56
C PRO A 78 -7.05 -9.33 26.10
N LEU A 79 -6.50 -9.40 27.30
CA LEU A 79 -6.17 -10.64 28.01
C LEU A 79 -7.49 -11.28 28.48
N PRO A 80 -7.85 -12.48 27.99
CA PRO A 80 -7.29 -13.73 28.53
C PRO A 80 -6.75 -14.70 27.47
N GLU A 81 -6.89 -14.38 26.18
CA GLU A 81 -6.38 -15.19 25.06
C GLU A 81 -4.87 -15.02 24.89
N ARG A 82 -4.09 -15.61 25.80
CA ARG A 82 -2.63 -15.67 25.69
C ARG A 82 -2.15 -16.69 24.65
N SER A 83 -3.07 -17.34 23.93
CA SER A 83 -2.76 -18.31 22.89
C SER A 83 -2.19 -17.60 21.65
N ARG A 84 -1.12 -18.16 21.09
CA ARG A 84 -0.51 -17.63 19.86
C ARG A 84 -1.48 -17.78 18.70
N THR A 85 -1.73 -16.67 18.02
CA THR A 85 -2.66 -16.62 16.88
C THR A 85 -2.08 -17.38 15.70
N PRO A 86 -2.93 -17.93 14.79
CA PRO A 86 -2.43 -18.55 13.57
C PRO A 86 -1.59 -17.58 12.72
N LEU A 87 -1.91 -16.28 12.75
CA LEU A 87 -1.13 -15.25 12.07
C LEU A 87 0.27 -15.09 12.68
N GLN A 88 0.39 -15.07 14.02
CA GLN A 88 1.69 -15.00 14.69
C GLN A 88 2.56 -16.23 14.42
N LYS A 89 1.94 -17.41 14.26
CA LYS A 89 2.63 -18.63 13.83
C LYS A 89 3.14 -18.49 12.40
N ARG A 90 2.30 -18.06 11.45
CA ARG A 90 2.70 -17.82 10.06
C ARG A 90 3.83 -16.80 9.92
N ILE A 91 3.79 -15.70 10.69
CA ILE A 91 4.87 -14.68 10.68
C ILE A 91 6.17 -15.27 11.24
N ARG A 92 6.09 -16.14 12.24
CA ARG A 92 7.27 -16.84 12.76
C ARG A 92 7.85 -17.77 11.69
N GLU A 93 7.02 -18.60 11.09
CA GLU A 93 7.41 -19.54 10.03
C GLU A 93 8.06 -18.82 8.84
N SER A 94 7.51 -17.68 8.41
CA SER A 94 8.08 -16.89 7.30
C SER A 94 9.43 -16.24 7.64
N ILE A 95 9.63 -15.82 8.90
CA ILE A 95 10.91 -15.26 9.35
C ILE A 95 11.96 -16.36 9.57
N GLU A 96 11.53 -17.55 10.00
CA GLU A 96 12.41 -18.71 10.13
C GLU A 96 12.86 -19.24 8.75
N SER A 97 12.03 -19.13 7.71
CA SER A 97 12.43 -19.45 6.33
C SER A 97 13.29 -18.35 5.68
N THR A 98 13.31 -17.13 6.23
CA THR A 98 14.12 -16.00 5.75
C THR A 98 15.60 -16.21 6.11
N THR A 99 16.35 -16.83 5.19
CA THR A 99 17.78 -17.12 5.40
C THR A 99 18.71 -16.16 4.63
N THR A 100 18.24 -15.61 3.50
CA THR A 100 19.04 -14.80 2.57
C THR A 100 18.96 -13.30 2.90
N ARG A 101 19.98 -12.52 2.53
CA ARG A 101 19.92 -11.05 2.68
C ARG A 101 18.77 -10.39 1.91
N SER A 102 18.44 -10.88 0.72
CA SER A 102 17.34 -10.31 -0.08
C SER A 102 16.00 -10.42 0.63
N SER A 103 15.67 -11.60 1.17
CA SER A 103 14.43 -11.84 1.90
C SER A 103 14.31 -10.98 3.17
N ILE A 104 15.43 -10.66 3.83
CA ILE A 104 15.45 -9.73 4.97
C ILE A 104 15.08 -8.30 4.54
N VAL A 105 15.62 -7.84 3.41
CA VAL A 105 15.33 -6.48 2.89
C VAL A 105 13.86 -6.38 2.48
N GLU A 106 13.31 -7.42 1.86
CA GLU A 106 11.89 -7.51 1.53
C GLU A 106 11.01 -7.47 2.80
N ALA A 107 11.39 -8.22 3.84
CA ALA A 107 10.68 -8.19 5.13
C ALA A 107 10.73 -6.79 5.78
N GLU A 108 11.86 -6.08 5.69
CA GLU A 108 11.96 -4.69 6.16
C GLU A 108 11.06 -3.73 5.38
N GLN A 109 10.99 -3.90 4.05
CA GLN A 109 10.10 -3.11 3.20
C GLN A 109 8.64 -3.34 3.57
N TYR A 110 8.26 -4.60 3.80
CA TYR A 110 6.91 -4.95 4.24
C TYR A 110 6.58 -4.34 5.61
N LEU A 111 7.52 -4.39 6.56
CA LEU A 111 7.34 -3.75 7.87
C LEU A 111 7.13 -2.23 7.75
N ARG A 112 7.85 -1.55 6.85
CA ARG A 112 7.64 -0.11 6.58
C ARG A 112 6.24 0.15 6.02
N TYR A 113 5.77 -0.70 5.11
CA TYR A 113 4.42 -0.59 4.55
C TYR A 113 3.33 -0.74 5.62
N VAL A 114 3.43 -1.74 6.50
CA VAL A 114 2.45 -1.94 7.59
C VAL A 114 2.39 -0.73 8.53
N LYS A 115 3.54 -0.14 8.87
CA LYS A 115 3.62 1.11 9.65
C LYS A 115 2.94 2.28 8.94
N ALA A 116 3.22 2.43 7.65
CA ALA A 116 2.58 3.45 6.82
C ALA A 116 1.06 3.27 6.78
N GLN A 117 0.57 2.03 6.70
CA GLN A 117 -0.87 1.73 6.69
C GLN A 117 -1.56 2.18 7.98
N ARG A 118 -0.93 1.95 9.16
CA ARG A 118 -1.44 2.44 10.43
C ARG A 118 -1.46 3.97 10.49
N MET A 119 -0.38 4.61 10.08
CA MET A 119 -0.30 6.06 10.03
C MET A 119 -1.37 6.64 9.09
N TYR A 120 -1.57 6.01 7.93
CA TYR A 120 -2.61 6.39 6.98
C TYR A 120 -4.00 6.33 7.62
N ALA A 121 -4.35 5.24 8.30
CA ALA A 121 -5.63 5.12 9.00
C ALA A 121 -5.82 6.28 10.00
N THR A 122 -4.81 6.56 10.83
CA THR A 122 -4.85 7.68 11.78
C THR A 122 -4.99 9.05 11.10
N LEU A 123 -4.35 9.25 9.95
CA LEU A 123 -4.46 10.50 9.19
C LEU A 123 -5.85 10.67 8.59
N VAL A 124 -6.43 9.60 8.05
CA VAL A 124 -7.78 9.62 7.48
C VAL A 124 -8.80 9.97 8.56
N GLU A 125 -8.75 9.31 9.72
CA GLU A 125 -9.64 9.60 10.85
C GLU A 125 -9.54 11.05 11.33
N ARG A 126 -8.32 11.63 11.33
CA ARG A 126 -8.10 13.00 11.79
C ARG A 126 -8.59 14.06 10.82
N TYR A 127 -8.26 13.90 9.56
CA TYR A 127 -8.51 14.92 8.54
C TYR A 127 -9.87 14.76 7.86
N ASN A 128 -10.51 13.59 8.02
CA ASN A 128 -11.85 13.32 7.52
C ASN A 128 -12.80 12.87 8.64
N PRO A 129 -13.06 13.71 9.66
CA PRO A 129 -13.92 13.35 10.79
C PRO A 129 -15.40 13.17 10.41
N GLY A 130 -15.79 13.59 9.21
CA GLY A 130 -17.15 13.44 8.68
C GLY A 130 -17.30 12.26 7.72
N MET A 131 -16.30 11.36 7.62
CA MET A 131 -16.34 10.24 6.68
C MET A 131 -17.48 9.26 6.95
N ASP A 132 -17.83 9.08 8.22
CA ASP A 132 -18.91 8.18 8.65
C ASP A 132 -20.27 8.89 8.70
N MET A 133 -20.32 10.20 8.41
CA MET A 133 -21.55 10.99 8.43
C MET A 133 -22.15 11.12 7.05
N GLU A 134 -23.43 10.83 6.92
CA GLU A 134 -24.17 11.07 5.69
C GLU A 134 -24.31 12.57 5.41
N GLU A 135 -24.39 12.93 4.14
CA GLU A 135 -24.45 14.34 3.71
C GLU A 135 -25.66 15.06 4.33
N GLU A 136 -26.81 14.39 4.42
CA GLU A 136 -28.04 14.92 5.04
C GLU A 136 -27.84 15.31 6.51
N GLU A 137 -27.18 14.45 7.29
CA GLU A 137 -26.89 14.69 8.70
C GLU A 137 -25.86 15.83 8.88
N ARG A 138 -24.86 15.91 7.99
CA ARG A 138 -23.91 17.02 7.94
C ARG A 138 -24.59 18.35 7.67
N VAL A 139 -25.51 18.39 6.69
CA VAL A 139 -26.29 19.61 6.37
C VAL A 139 -27.16 20.01 7.55
N ARG A 140 -27.83 19.05 8.19
CA ARG A 140 -28.67 19.30 9.38
C ARG A 140 -27.88 19.87 10.55
N LEU A 141 -26.70 19.32 10.86
CA LEU A 141 -25.86 19.83 11.94
C LEU A 141 -25.27 21.21 11.62
N THR A 142 -24.94 21.48 10.36
CA THR A 142 -24.49 22.80 9.91
C THR A 142 -25.62 23.84 10.03
N ALA A 143 -26.84 23.48 9.61
CA ALA A 143 -28.02 24.33 9.78
C ALA A 143 -28.25 24.67 11.27
N ARG A 144 -28.20 23.65 12.15
CA ARG A 144 -28.33 23.85 13.60
C ARG A 144 -27.23 24.76 14.16
N ARG A 145 -26.00 24.66 13.64
CA ARG A 145 -24.86 25.50 14.04
C ARG A 145 -25.12 26.99 13.76
N VAL A 146 -25.86 27.31 12.72
CA VAL A 146 -26.26 28.69 12.37
C VAL A 146 -27.62 29.10 12.95
N GLY A 147 -28.24 28.27 13.79
CA GLY A 147 -29.54 28.54 14.39
C GLY A 147 -30.73 28.35 13.44
N MET A 148 -30.52 27.65 12.32
CA MET A 148 -31.57 27.32 11.35
C MET A 148 -31.95 25.84 11.45
N THR A 149 -33.21 25.53 11.19
CA THR A 149 -33.71 24.15 11.10
C THR A 149 -33.88 23.76 9.64
N LEU A 150 -33.33 22.61 9.25
CA LEU A 150 -33.50 22.09 7.90
C LEU A 150 -34.97 21.65 7.66
N PRO A 151 -35.62 22.06 6.55
CA PRO A 151 -36.98 21.61 6.21
C PRO A 151 -37.09 20.09 6.06
N LYS A 152 -38.26 19.52 6.39
CA LYS A 152 -38.49 18.07 6.45
C LYS A 152 -38.36 17.37 5.09
N GLU A 153 -38.55 18.11 3.99
CA GLU A 153 -38.41 17.61 2.62
C GLU A 153 -36.99 17.06 2.36
N PHE A 154 -35.97 17.62 3.02
CA PHE A 154 -34.57 17.19 2.93
C PHE A 154 -34.21 16.06 3.91
N LEU A 155 -35.17 15.54 4.69
CA LEU A 155 -34.96 14.44 5.65
C LEU A 155 -35.56 13.12 5.15
N THR A 156 -36.15 13.10 3.96
CA THR A 156 -37.08 12.02 3.52
C THR A 156 -36.68 11.29 2.24
N GLU A 157 -35.44 11.40 1.75
CA GLU A 157 -35.02 10.74 0.50
C GLU A 157 -34.28 9.40 0.67
N LYS A 158 -34.39 8.77 1.85
CA LYS A 158 -34.06 7.35 2.02
C LYS A 158 -35.31 6.52 2.28
N LYS A 159 -36.08 6.28 1.21
CA LYS A 159 -36.95 5.09 1.15
C LYS A 159 -36.10 3.93 0.66
N GLU A 160 -36.02 2.90 1.49
CA GLU A 160 -35.43 1.60 1.22
C GLU A 160 -35.99 1.02 -0.09
N GLU A 161 -35.10 0.53 -0.96
CA GLU A 161 -35.39 -0.33 -2.11
C GLU A 161 -34.59 -1.63 -1.95
#